data_AF-A0A2R4JLE1-F1
#
_entry.id   AF-A0A2R4JLE1-F1
#
_cell.length_a   1.000
_cell.length_b   1.000
_cell.length_c   1.000
_cell.angle_alpha   90.00
_cell.angle_beta   90.00
_cell.angle_gamma   90.00
#
_symmetry.space_group_name_H-M   'P 1'
#
loop_
_entity.id
_entity.type
_entity.pdbx_description
1 polymer ?
#
loop_
_entity_poly.entity_id
_entity_poly.type
_entity_poly.pdbx_seq_one_letter_code
_entity_poly.pdbx_strand_id
1 'polypeptide(L)'
;MSDTPDRAAVEREIRSMIAEAARLDETLVAELPADADLFGPRIGLTSLAGVALLGSIDRRYGVDVAALDLSLDSLQSIATLADFVTACLQSP
;
A
#
# COMPACT_ATOMS: atom_id res chain seq x y z
N MET A 1 22.34 11.68 1.94
CA MET A 1 21.69 11.12 0.74
C MET A 1 20.23 10.94 1.11
N SER A 2 19.42 11.97 0.93
CA SER A 2 17.98 11.85 1.16
C SER A 2 17.39 11.32 -0.13
N ASP A 3 17.48 10.00 -0.33
CA ASP A 3 16.71 9.29 -1.35
C ASP A 3 15.27 9.22 -0.85
N THR A 4 14.54 10.33 -0.93
CA THR A 4 13.09 10.28 -0.76
C THR A 4 12.57 9.50 -1.96
N PRO A 5 11.99 8.31 -1.76
CA PRO A 5 11.61 7.46 -2.87
C PRO A 5 10.54 8.15 -3.72
N ASP A 6 10.70 8.07 -5.03
CA ASP A 6 9.73 8.59 -5.99
C ASP A 6 8.40 7.83 -5.85
N ARG A 7 7.27 8.51 -6.05
CA ARG A 7 5.91 7.94 -5.92
C ARG A 7 5.76 6.64 -6.70
N ALA A 8 6.32 6.58 -7.92
CA ALA A 8 6.26 5.39 -8.76
C ALA A 8 7.04 4.21 -8.18
N ALA A 9 8.13 4.47 -7.44
CA ALA A 9 8.88 3.43 -6.74
C ALA A 9 8.09 2.92 -5.52
N VAL A 10 7.50 3.85 -4.74
CA VAL A 10 6.63 3.51 -3.60
C VAL A 10 5.44 2.66 -4.08
N GLU A 11 4.73 3.09 -5.13
CA GLU A 11 3.58 2.37 -5.67
C GLU A 11 3.94 0.94 -6.09
N ARG A 12 5.09 0.74 -6.74
CA ARG A 12 5.59 -0.60 -7.09
C ARG A 12 5.84 -1.46 -5.85
N GLU A 13 6.52 -0.92 -4.83
CA GLU A 13 6.74 -1.68 -3.59
C GLU A 13 5.43 -2.01 -2.88
N ILE A 14 4.48 -1.08 -2.84
CA ILE A 14 3.14 -1.29 -2.25
C ILE A 14 2.41 -2.40 -3.00
N ARG A 15 2.47 -2.42 -4.34
CA ARG A 15 1.88 -3.51 -5.16
C ARG A 15 2.50 -4.87 -4.82
N SER A 16 3.82 -4.96 -4.65
CA SER A 16 4.48 -6.19 -4.22
C SER A 16 4.01 -6.64 -2.83
N MET A 17 3.91 -5.71 -1.87
CA MET A 17 3.40 -6.01 -0.52
C MET A 17 1.92 -6.45 -0.53
N ILE A 18 1.09 -5.84 -1.37
CA ILE A 18 -0.31 -6.23 -1.56
C ILE A 18 -0.38 -7.65 -2.13
N ALA A 19 0.42 -7.97 -3.15
CA ALA A 19 0.47 -9.30 -3.73
C ALA A 19 0.85 -10.35 -2.69
N GLU A 20 1.87 -10.09 -1.88
CA GLU A 20 2.28 -10.97 -0.78
C GLU A 20 1.17 -11.14 0.26
N ALA A 21 0.57 -10.04 0.72
CA ALA A 21 -0.49 -10.07 1.74
C ALA A 21 -1.76 -10.77 1.25
N ALA A 22 -2.15 -10.55 -0.01
CA ALA A 22 -3.30 -11.17 -0.65
C ALA A 22 -3.02 -12.59 -1.18
N ARG A 23 -1.74 -13.04 -1.15
CA ARG A 23 -1.26 -14.28 -1.78
C ARG A 23 -1.62 -14.36 -3.26
N LEU A 24 -1.52 -13.23 -3.94
CA LEU A 24 -1.70 -13.08 -5.38
C LEU A 24 -0.35 -13.06 -6.08
N ASP A 25 -0.37 -13.28 -7.39
CA ASP A 25 0.81 -13.09 -8.22
C ASP A 25 1.16 -11.59 -8.33
N GLU A 26 2.43 -11.26 -8.13
CA GLU A 26 2.93 -9.89 -8.25
C GLU A 26 2.66 -9.32 -9.65
N THR A 27 2.78 -10.13 -10.70
CA THR A 27 2.52 -9.67 -12.06
C THR A 27 1.05 -9.31 -12.26
N LEU A 28 0.15 -10.07 -11.62
CA LEU A 28 -1.28 -9.80 -11.67
C LEU A 28 -1.60 -8.48 -10.98
N VAL A 29 -1.04 -8.23 -9.79
CA VAL A 29 -1.23 -6.97 -9.06
C VAL A 29 -0.55 -5.79 -9.77
N ALA A 30 0.56 -6.01 -10.47
CA ALA A 30 1.22 -4.99 -11.28
C ALA A 30 0.38 -4.54 -12.48
N GLU A 31 -0.40 -5.44 -13.08
CA GLU A 31 -1.30 -5.14 -14.19
C GLU A 31 -2.63 -4.50 -13.75
N LEU A 32 -2.98 -4.57 -12.46
CA LEU A 32 -4.18 -3.94 -11.95
C LEU A 32 -4.13 -2.40 -12.10
N PRO A 33 -5.25 -1.76 -12.41
CA PRO A 33 -5.29 -0.31 -12.46
C PRO A 33 -5.04 0.26 -11.06
N ALA A 34 -4.42 1.45 -10.99
CA ALA A 34 -4.05 2.04 -9.70
C ALA A 34 -5.28 2.40 -8.84
N ASP A 35 -6.43 2.63 -9.46
CA ASP A 35 -7.72 2.83 -8.79
C ASP A 35 -8.39 1.52 -8.33
N ALA A 36 -7.69 0.38 -8.43
CA ALA A 36 -8.24 -0.90 -7.98
C ALA A 36 -8.44 -0.90 -6.47
N ASP A 37 -9.68 -1.19 -6.06
CA ASP A 37 -10.04 -1.33 -4.65
C ASP A 37 -9.27 -2.47 -3.98
N LEU A 38 -8.63 -2.19 -2.85
CA LEU A 38 -7.89 -3.20 -2.07
C LEU A 38 -8.84 -4.27 -1.53
N PHE A 39 -9.93 -3.85 -0.90
CA PHE A 39 -10.95 -4.75 -0.36
C PHE A 39 -12.00 -5.19 -1.40
N GLY A 40 -11.87 -4.76 -2.66
CA GLY A 40 -12.79 -5.10 -3.74
C GLY A 40 -12.56 -6.50 -4.31
N PRO A 41 -13.38 -6.94 -5.27
CA PRO A 41 -13.34 -8.31 -5.81
C PRO A 41 -12.08 -8.63 -6.64
N ARG A 42 -11.31 -7.61 -7.07
CA ARG A 42 -10.08 -7.81 -7.86
C ARG A 42 -8.90 -8.25 -7.00
N ILE A 43 -8.69 -7.58 -5.86
CA ILE A 43 -7.60 -7.88 -4.94
C ILE A 43 -8.09 -8.79 -3.80
N GLY A 44 -9.30 -8.55 -3.31
CA GLY A 44 -9.95 -9.40 -2.30
C GLY A 44 -9.19 -9.43 -0.98
N LEU A 45 -8.57 -8.30 -0.61
CA LEU A 45 -7.74 -8.22 0.59
C LEU A 45 -8.62 -8.47 1.82
N THR A 46 -8.32 -9.53 2.57
CA THR A 46 -9.07 -9.84 3.79
C THR A 46 -8.66 -8.88 4.92
N SER A 47 -9.47 -8.75 5.98
CA SER A 47 -9.08 -7.93 7.14
C SER A 47 -7.73 -8.35 7.74
N LEU A 48 -7.43 -9.65 7.77
CA LEU A 48 -6.14 -10.18 8.24
C LEU A 48 -4.99 -9.79 7.29
N ALA A 49 -5.21 -9.93 5.97
CA ALA A 49 -4.24 -9.49 4.99
C ALA A 49 -4.00 -7.98 5.05
N GLY A 50 -5.04 -7.19 5.37
CA GLY A 50 -4.94 -5.73 5.54
C GLY A 50 -4.00 -5.40 6.70
N VAL A 51 -4.18 -6.03 7.85
CA VAL A 51 -3.28 -5.87 9.00
C VAL A 51 -1.84 -6.28 8.66
N ALA A 52 -1.65 -7.37 7.89
CA ALA A 52 -0.32 -7.81 7.46
C ALA A 52 0.35 -6.79 6.51
N LEU A 53 -0.42 -6.22 5.59
CA LEU A 53 0.03 -5.14 4.71
C LEU A 53 0.46 -3.91 5.51
N LEU A 54 -0.37 -3.47 6.46
CA LEU A 54 -0.08 -2.32 7.31
C LEU A 54 1.21 -2.53 8.12
N GLY A 55 1.37 -3.70 8.74
CA GLY A 55 2.59 -4.03 9.46
C GLY A 55 3.84 -4.12 8.56
N SER A 56 3.66 -4.45 7.28
CA SER A 56 4.76 -4.46 6.30
C SER A 56 5.16 -3.04 5.90
N ILE A 57 4.19 -2.15 5.71
CA ILE A 57 4.42 -0.72 5.43
C ILE A 57 5.12 -0.05 6.62
N ASP A 58 4.63 -0.27 7.84
CA ASP A 58 5.26 0.26 9.05
C ASP A 58 6.71 -0.22 9.19
N ARG A 59 6.98 -1.52 9.00
CA ARG A 59 8.37 -2.04 9.04
C ARG A 59 9.27 -1.46 7.94
N ARG A 60 8.75 -1.25 6.74
CA ARG A 60 9.55 -0.83 5.57
C ARG A 60 9.81 0.67 5.58
N TYR A 61 8.80 1.45 5.93
CA TYR A 61 8.77 2.90 5.76
C TYR A 61 8.67 3.66 7.10
N GLY A 62 8.37 2.99 8.21
CA GLY A 62 8.08 3.62 9.50
C GLY A 62 6.74 4.35 9.52
N VAL A 63 5.82 3.99 8.61
CA VAL A 63 4.51 4.64 8.44
C VAL A 63 3.42 3.74 9.00
N ASP A 64 2.91 4.09 10.18
CA ASP A 64 1.74 3.44 10.76
C ASP A 64 0.46 4.06 10.18
N VAL A 65 0.01 3.51 9.06
CA VAL A 65 -1.21 3.97 8.36
C VAL A 65 -2.44 3.87 9.27
N ALA A 66 -2.58 2.81 10.08
CA ALA A 66 -3.73 2.69 10.96
C ALA A 66 -3.75 3.74 12.08
N ALA A 67 -2.57 4.20 12.53
CA ALA A 67 -2.49 5.28 13.51
C ALA A 67 -2.68 6.67 12.88
N LEU A 68 -2.21 6.86 11.65
CA LEU A 68 -2.29 8.14 10.95
C LEU A 68 -3.65 8.36 10.26
N ASP A 69 -4.30 7.29 9.84
CA ASP A 69 -5.59 7.28 9.16
C ASP A 69 -6.55 6.28 9.84
N LEU A 70 -7.29 6.77 10.82
CA LEU A 70 -8.24 5.98 11.60
C LEU A 70 -9.45 5.51 10.77
N SER A 71 -9.82 6.22 9.69
CA SER A 71 -10.89 5.79 8.78
C SER A 71 -10.42 4.75 7.77
N LEU A 72 -9.10 4.59 7.60
CA LEU A 72 -8.48 3.72 6.59
C LEU A 72 -8.91 4.08 5.15
N ASP A 73 -9.22 5.35 4.91
CA ASP A 73 -9.55 5.86 3.57
C ASP A 73 -8.36 5.71 2.61
N SER A 74 -7.14 5.77 3.15
CA SER A 74 -5.88 5.43 2.47
C SER A 74 -5.85 4.02 1.90
N LEU A 75 -6.60 3.07 2.47
CA LEU A 75 -6.73 1.70 1.97
C LEU A 75 -7.84 1.52 0.93
N GLN A 76 -8.46 2.60 0.45
CA GLN A 76 -9.49 2.51 -0.57
C GLN A 76 -8.95 1.86 -1.85
N SER A 77 -7.80 2.32 -2.36
CA SER A 77 -7.19 1.83 -3.61
C SER A 77 -5.67 1.78 -3.54
N ILE A 78 -5.04 1.11 -4.51
CA ILE A 78 -3.56 1.07 -4.64
C ILE A 78 -3.00 2.49 -4.72
N ALA A 79 -3.62 3.36 -5.54
CA ALA A 79 -3.18 4.73 -5.74
C ALA A 79 -3.26 5.52 -4.42
N THR A 80 -4.39 5.43 -3.71
CA THR A 80 -4.58 6.15 -2.45
C THR A 80 -3.54 5.76 -1.41
N LEU A 81 -3.23 4.47 -1.31
CA LEU A 81 -2.24 3.97 -0.36
C LEU A 81 -0.82 4.41 -0.73
N ALA A 82 -0.47 4.34 -2.01
CA ALA A 82 0.82 4.81 -2.50
C ALA A 82 1.00 6.33 -2.31
N ASP A 83 -0.04 7.11 -2.57
CA ASP A 83 -0.06 8.56 -2.35
C ASP A 83 0.12 8.89 -0.88
N PHE A 84 -0.60 8.19 0.00
CA PHE A 84 -0.51 8.36 1.44
C PHE A 84 0.90 8.12 1.97
N VAL A 85 1.48 6.96 1.64
CA VAL A 85 2.83 6.60 2.09
C VAL A 85 3.88 7.56 1.52
N THR A 86 3.75 7.94 0.25
CA THR A 86 4.66 8.92 -0.37
C THR A 86 4.58 10.27 0.34
N ALA A 87 3.38 10.74 0.67
CA ALA A 87 3.18 12.00 1.40
C ALA A 87 3.78 11.96 2.80
N CYS A 88 3.65 10.82 3.51
CA CYS A 88 4.29 10.61 4.81
C CYS A 88 5.82 10.66 4.71
N LEU A 89 6.42 10.06 3.68
CA LEU A 89 7.87 10.07 3.46
C LEU A 89 8.41 11.45 3.06
N GLN A 90 7.56 12.31 2.53
CA GLN A 90 7.89 13.70 2.19
C GLN A 90 7.67 14.68 3.33
N SER A 91 6.94 14.29 4.38
CA SER A 91 6.73 15.09 5.57
C SER A 91 7.86 14.83 6.58
N PRO A 92 8.70 15.84 6.90
CA PRO A 92 9.87 15.69 7.77
C PRO A 92 9.53 15.55 9.26
#